data_AF-A0A820ECL3-F1
#
_entry.id   AF-A0A820ECL3-F1
#
_cell.length_a   1.000
_cell.length_b   1.000
_cell.length_c   1.000
_cell.angle_alpha   90.00
_cell.angle_beta   90.00
_cell.angle_gamma   90.00
#
_symmetry.space_group_name_H-M   'P 1'
#
loop_
_entity.id
_entity.type
_entity.pdbx_description
1 polymer ?
#
loop_
_entity_poly.entity_id
_entity_poly.type
_entity_poly.pdbx_seq_one_letter_code
_entity_poly.pdbx_strand_id
1 'polypeptide(L)'
;MLSVFLISYLILTTNSLSIDIIENDLNNSIEKILLINENLYVGTNNFLHRLSSLTLNKTSLSLNLISNIDNLSCTQCNINNHIKILLSIHNENILLCGTIFQGICQIIDQDLNIIINSTLPIVANDPINSTIALIIPEKNLIYFGVTYTNEGTYRWQIPNISGRSLNISRFMKILSTNDDEKISRDDLSLRFMSRQQTRFIVQYIYSFYTDNYIYFITNQPNDIEQKYFLTKIIRFCRDSSYSIIRTYIEIPLICFNSEWIIKTAEIFLNDNNEKILIGHFTRKDGSGGTNVCLWNIQNDIDRAFEDNYRTCYSMGIGKRGLAFIKPNEPCRKDESWSVPINDDNLCPWIINDRLPYPIGGTTPAIGHLSYENLLETSSTLQIYSFGSSNLIFQGLTNGTFKLGLFDLGVNINWFYSYQLSTQSPILSNVIFDNKTETFFLASESKIYRISFSGDCTSRLSCDECLSSSNNPLCGWCTLNQRCTLANNCPLNSWQQENNQCTHIVNVQPLRASIDNSQWINLTLTKLPQLEHNEIYQCIFTDKTISANTQAIKLDHNRLSCPTPSKNIHVHQDAHLIVRLSIIKWPSNISIATVSEFTFYNCSSYSSCISCRTEIGCQWCSQRCSSMCTETLLQCSSF
;
A
#
# COMPACT_ATOMS: atom_id res chain seq x y z
N MET A 1 0.02 5.15 -58.94
CA MET A 1 0.94 4.93 -57.81
C MET A 1 0.13 5.04 -56.53
N LEU A 2 -0.20 3.91 -55.91
CA LEU A 2 -0.87 3.84 -54.61
C LEU A 2 0.18 4.04 -53.51
N SER A 3 -0.03 5.03 -52.64
CA SER A 3 0.70 5.16 -51.38
C SER A 3 -0.08 4.41 -50.29
N VAL A 4 0.50 3.31 -49.83
CA VAL A 4 0.00 2.47 -48.73
C VAL A 4 0.16 3.21 -47.41
N PHE A 5 -0.96 3.51 -46.74
CA PHE A 5 -0.98 3.87 -45.32
C PHE A 5 -0.77 2.58 -44.50
N LEU A 6 0.42 2.41 -43.93
CA LEU A 6 0.68 1.43 -42.87
C LEU A 6 0.29 2.07 -41.54
N ILE A 7 -0.96 1.86 -41.13
CA ILE A 7 -1.38 2.06 -39.74
C ILE A 7 -0.91 0.82 -38.99
N SER A 8 0.19 0.95 -38.25
CA SER A 8 0.62 -0.06 -37.29
C SER A 8 -0.36 -0.06 -36.11
N TYR A 9 -1.37 -0.92 -36.18
CA TYR A 9 -2.12 -1.37 -35.01
C TYR A 9 -1.15 -2.17 -34.14
N LEU A 10 -0.59 -1.53 -33.11
CA LEU A 10 0.03 -2.25 -32.01
C LEU A 10 -1.12 -2.87 -31.21
N ILE A 11 -1.29 -4.17 -31.35
CA ILE A 11 -2.11 -5.00 -30.46
C ILE A 11 -1.40 -4.98 -29.10
N LEU A 12 -1.80 -4.04 -28.25
CA LEU A 12 -1.47 -4.08 -26.83
C LEU A 12 -2.43 -5.08 -26.17
N THR A 13 -1.83 -6.16 -25.67
CA THR A 13 -2.43 -7.12 -24.76
C THR A 13 -3.29 -6.41 -23.71
N THR A 14 -4.55 -6.84 -23.59
CA THR A 14 -5.56 -6.32 -22.65
C THR A 14 -5.08 -6.50 -21.21
N ASN A 15 -4.49 -5.44 -20.68
CA ASN A 15 -3.96 -5.36 -19.33
C ASN A 15 -4.70 -4.19 -18.66
N SER A 16 -5.69 -4.55 -17.84
CA SER A 16 -6.86 -3.76 -17.44
C SER A 16 -6.60 -2.89 -16.21
N LEU A 17 -5.40 -2.33 -16.08
CA LEU A 17 -5.12 -1.31 -15.08
C LEU A 17 -5.64 0.06 -15.55
N SER A 18 -6.53 0.69 -14.79
CA SER A 18 -6.91 2.08 -15.05
C SER A 18 -5.80 3.01 -14.55
N ILE A 19 -5.07 3.58 -15.50
CA ILE A 19 -4.00 4.55 -15.27
C ILE A 19 -4.48 5.88 -15.85
N ASP A 20 -4.83 6.81 -14.97
CA ASP A 20 -5.25 8.15 -15.34
C ASP A 20 -4.11 9.13 -15.07
N ILE A 21 -3.83 10.00 -16.03
CA ILE A 21 -2.91 11.13 -15.83
C ILE A 21 -3.73 12.28 -15.26
N ILE A 22 -3.51 12.62 -14.00
CA ILE A 22 -4.26 13.69 -13.31
C ILE A 22 -3.83 15.07 -13.81
N GLU A 23 -2.52 15.24 -13.98
CA GLU A 23 -1.91 16.51 -14.40
C GLU A 23 -0.62 16.19 -15.14
N ASN A 24 -0.43 16.84 -16.31
CA ASN A 24 0.72 16.65 -17.18
C ASN A 24 1.50 17.94 -17.50
N ASP A 25 0.92 19.11 -17.20
CA ASP A 25 1.46 20.43 -17.54
C ASP A 25 1.73 21.27 -16.27
N LEU A 26 2.45 20.69 -15.33
CA LEU A 26 3.11 21.50 -14.30
C LEU A 26 4.37 22.09 -14.93
N ASN A 27 4.35 23.40 -15.18
CA ASN A 27 5.50 24.15 -15.73
C ASN A 27 6.81 23.98 -14.93
N ASN A 28 6.73 23.44 -13.71
CA ASN A 28 7.83 23.22 -12.78
C ASN A 28 7.93 21.75 -12.38
N SER A 29 9.16 21.30 -12.06
CA SER A 29 9.42 19.93 -11.61
C SER A 29 8.71 19.61 -10.29
N ILE A 30 8.09 18.44 -10.24
CA ILE A 30 7.42 17.90 -9.05
C ILE A 30 8.47 17.33 -8.10
N GLU A 31 8.35 17.65 -6.82
CA GLU A 31 9.30 17.21 -5.80
C GLU A 31 8.65 16.32 -4.74
N LYS A 32 7.44 16.68 -4.29
CA LYS A 32 6.70 15.93 -3.27
C LYS A 32 5.20 15.96 -3.51
N ILE A 33 4.53 14.91 -3.07
CA ILE A 33 3.08 14.82 -3.04
C ILE A 33 2.61 14.45 -1.63
N LEU A 34 1.41 14.89 -1.26
CA LEU A 34 0.76 14.62 0.02
C LEU A 34 -0.76 14.53 -0.18
N LEU A 35 -1.42 13.56 0.45
CA LEU A 35 -2.88 13.39 0.38
C LEU A 35 -3.49 13.67 1.74
N ILE A 36 -4.43 14.62 1.81
CA ILE A 36 -5.20 14.94 3.03
C ILE A 36 -6.66 15.09 2.64
N ASN A 37 -7.58 14.38 3.30
CA ASN A 37 -9.02 14.49 3.10
C ASN A 37 -9.43 14.51 1.62
N GLU A 38 -8.91 13.57 0.82
CA GLU A 38 -9.18 13.44 -0.64
C GLU A 38 -8.66 14.60 -1.50
N ASN A 39 -7.90 15.54 -0.94
CA ASN A 39 -7.19 16.58 -1.66
C ASN A 39 -5.71 16.20 -1.80
N LEU A 40 -5.23 16.20 -3.04
CA LEU A 40 -3.84 15.93 -3.38
C LEU A 40 -3.07 17.25 -3.43
N TYR A 41 -2.12 17.41 -2.52
CA TYR A 41 -1.20 18.52 -2.47
C TYR A 41 0.09 18.16 -3.19
N VAL A 42 0.49 18.99 -4.15
CA VAL A 42 1.65 18.77 -5.02
C VAL A 42 2.62 19.92 -4.83
N GLY A 43 3.76 19.60 -4.24
CA GLY A 43 4.88 20.52 -4.16
C GLY A 43 5.68 20.47 -5.45
N THR A 44 5.69 21.59 -6.17
CA THR A 44 6.63 21.82 -7.28
C THR A 44 7.63 22.89 -6.88
N ASN A 45 8.68 23.04 -7.68
CA ASN A 45 9.58 24.17 -7.52
C ASN A 45 8.82 25.50 -7.57
N ASN A 46 8.96 26.32 -6.52
CA ASN A 46 8.29 27.61 -6.29
C ASN A 46 6.78 27.59 -5.98
N PHE A 47 6.08 26.46 -6.10
CA PHE A 47 4.62 26.44 -5.93
C PHE A 47 4.13 25.24 -5.12
N LEU A 48 3.07 25.47 -4.35
CA LEU A 48 2.27 24.40 -3.75
C LEU A 48 0.90 24.39 -4.41
N HIS A 49 0.55 23.29 -5.06
CA HIS A 49 -0.76 23.11 -5.69
C HIS A 49 -1.64 22.22 -4.83
N ARG A 50 -2.94 22.53 -4.77
CA ARG A 50 -3.98 21.64 -4.27
C ARG A 50 -4.87 21.23 -5.43
N LEU A 51 -5.00 19.92 -5.61
CA LEU A 51 -5.84 19.27 -6.60
C LEU A 51 -6.94 18.51 -5.85
N SER A 52 -8.20 18.85 -6.11
CA SER A 52 -9.32 18.07 -5.60
C SER A 52 -9.45 16.77 -6.41
N SER A 53 -9.47 15.61 -5.76
CA SER A 53 -9.63 14.31 -6.43
C SER A 53 -10.96 14.14 -7.18
N LEU A 54 -11.99 14.90 -6.80
CA LEU A 54 -13.35 14.83 -7.35
C LEU A 54 -13.63 15.85 -8.45
N THR A 55 -13.07 17.06 -8.35
CA THR A 55 -13.40 18.17 -9.27
C THR A 55 -12.24 18.59 -10.17
N LEU A 56 -11.02 18.05 -9.95
CA LEU A 56 -9.77 18.47 -10.60
C LEU A 56 -9.51 19.98 -10.51
N ASN A 57 -10.18 20.69 -9.60
CA ASN A 57 -9.96 22.11 -9.38
C ASN A 57 -8.55 22.31 -8.82
N LYS A 58 -7.75 23.09 -9.54
CA LYS A 58 -6.38 23.45 -9.20
C LYS A 58 -6.36 24.80 -8.51
N THR A 59 -5.84 24.80 -7.29
CA THR A 59 -5.52 26.03 -6.54
C THR A 59 -4.02 26.04 -6.26
N SER A 60 -3.36 27.18 -6.42
CA SER A 60 -1.90 27.25 -6.29
C SER A 60 -1.46 28.41 -5.41
N LEU A 61 -0.59 28.11 -4.46
CA LEU A 61 0.13 29.09 -3.66
C LEU A 61 1.53 29.29 -4.23
N SER A 62 1.86 30.53 -4.55
CA SER A 62 3.24 30.91 -4.88
C SER A 62 4.06 30.99 -3.59
N LEU A 63 5.19 30.28 -3.57
CA LEU A 63 6.14 30.26 -2.46
C LEU A 63 7.28 31.26 -2.67
N ASN A 64 7.23 32.06 -3.74
CA ASN A 64 8.18 33.13 -4.00
C ASN A 64 7.90 34.30 -3.07
N LEU A 65 8.74 34.44 -2.04
CA LEU A 65 8.63 35.49 -1.02
C LEU A 65 9.22 36.85 -1.46
N ILE A 66 9.40 37.09 -2.77
CA ILE A 66 10.09 38.29 -3.29
C ILE A 66 9.22 39.57 -3.20
N SER A 67 7.95 39.51 -2.81
CA SER A 67 7.09 40.70 -2.88
C SER A 67 7.19 41.69 -1.70
N ASN A 68 7.84 41.40 -0.57
CA ASN A 68 7.81 42.31 0.59
C ASN A 68 9.05 42.25 1.52
N ILE A 69 10.26 42.36 0.98
CA ILE A 69 11.41 42.79 1.79
C ILE A 69 12.01 44.03 1.13
N ASP A 70 11.66 45.16 1.71
CA ASP A 70 12.28 46.46 1.45
C ASP A 70 13.81 46.35 1.53
N ASN A 71 14.47 46.88 0.51
CA ASN A 71 15.82 47.45 0.56
C ASN A 71 16.91 46.65 1.31
N LEU A 72 17.18 45.41 0.89
CA LEU A 72 18.55 44.91 0.92
C LEU A 72 18.89 44.33 -0.44
N SER A 73 19.89 44.94 -1.08
CA SER A 73 20.47 44.60 -2.37
C SER A 73 20.62 43.09 -2.59
N CYS A 74 19.64 42.45 -3.22
CA CYS A 74 19.85 41.17 -3.89
C CYS A 74 19.71 41.37 -5.39
N THR A 75 20.80 41.76 -6.03
CA THR A 75 20.89 42.01 -7.48
C THR A 75 20.84 40.71 -8.32
N GLN A 76 20.70 39.52 -7.69
CA GLN A 76 20.69 38.21 -8.35
C GLN A 76 19.76 37.16 -7.68
N CYS A 77 18.62 37.53 -7.10
CA CYS A 77 17.73 36.57 -6.44
C CYS A 77 16.66 35.99 -7.40
N ASN A 78 17.06 35.34 -8.50
CA ASN A 78 16.16 34.41 -9.20
C ASN A 78 16.46 32.98 -8.69
N ILE A 79 16.25 32.77 -7.40
CA ILE A 79 16.55 31.52 -6.70
C ILE A 79 15.26 30.73 -6.57
N ASN A 80 15.28 29.52 -7.10
CA ASN A 80 14.20 28.56 -7.05
C ASN A 80 14.02 28.00 -5.62
N ASN A 81 12.76 27.93 -5.16
CA ASN A 81 12.35 27.34 -3.90
C ASN A 81 12.08 25.85 -4.08
N HIS A 82 12.98 25.03 -3.56
CA HIS A 82 12.84 23.58 -3.55
C HIS A 82 12.23 23.14 -2.21
N ILE A 83 11.16 22.35 -2.27
CA ILE A 83 10.42 21.84 -1.13
C ILE A 83 11.15 20.64 -0.52
N LYS A 84 11.64 20.83 0.70
CA LYS A 84 12.38 19.82 1.46
C LYS A 84 11.51 18.95 2.33
N ILE A 85 10.48 19.53 2.93
CA ILE A 85 9.54 18.84 3.79
C ILE A 85 8.13 19.24 3.39
N LEU A 86 7.27 18.24 3.21
CA LEU A 86 5.84 18.37 3.00
C LEU A 86 5.18 17.26 3.82
N LEU A 87 4.59 17.63 4.96
CA LEU A 87 4.01 16.68 5.92
C LEU A 87 2.66 17.19 6.41
N SER A 88 1.75 16.27 6.76
CA SER A 88 0.51 16.62 7.45
C SER A 88 0.73 16.67 8.96
N ILE A 89 0.18 17.69 9.62
CA ILE A 89 0.08 17.81 11.07
C ILE A 89 -1.37 17.60 11.46
N HIS A 90 -1.64 16.56 12.25
CA HIS A 90 -2.97 16.24 12.80
C HIS A 90 -4.07 16.11 11.72
N ASN A 91 -3.73 15.77 10.48
CA ASN A 91 -4.65 15.68 9.32
C ASN A 91 -5.41 16.98 8.99
N GLU A 92 -4.98 18.11 9.54
CA GLU A 92 -5.60 19.42 9.32
C GLU A 92 -4.62 20.34 8.60
N ASN A 93 -3.47 20.59 9.22
CA ASN A 93 -2.50 21.55 8.74
C ASN A 93 -1.37 20.87 7.95
N ILE A 94 -0.73 21.63 7.07
CA ILE A 94 0.41 21.20 6.26
C ILE A 94 1.67 21.90 6.77
N LEU A 95 2.69 21.13 7.10
CA LEU A 95 4.03 21.63 7.33
C LEU A 95 4.80 21.66 6.02
N LEU A 96 5.16 22.87 5.59
CA LEU A 96 5.97 23.11 4.39
C LEU A 96 7.31 23.71 4.78
N CYS A 97 8.41 23.11 4.32
CA CYS A 97 9.74 23.72 4.44
C CYS A 97 10.42 23.77 3.08
N GLY A 98 10.96 24.94 2.72
CA GLY A 98 11.62 25.19 1.44
C GLY A 98 13.09 25.58 1.62
N THR A 99 13.85 25.70 0.52
CA THR A 99 15.26 26.09 0.52
C THR A 99 15.50 27.59 0.72
N ILE A 100 14.51 28.43 0.40
CA ILE A 100 14.63 29.88 0.51
C ILE A 100 14.81 30.32 1.98
N PHE A 101 15.44 31.49 2.18
CA PHE A 101 15.76 32.07 3.48
C PHE A 101 16.55 31.14 4.39
N GLN A 102 17.55 30.45 3.81
CA GLN A 102 18.41 29.50 4.52
C GLN A 102 17.68 28.26 5.07
N GLY A 103 16.46 27.98 4.60
CA GLY A 103 15.72 26.78 4.93
C GLY A 103 14.59 26.99 5.95
N ILE A 104 13.66 27.92 5.71
CA ILE A 104 12.54 28.18 6.64
C ILE A 104 11.39 27.18 6.46
N CYS A 105 10.59 27.04 7.53
CA CYS A 105 9.37 26.24 7.57
C CYS A 105 8.14 27.10 7.84
N GLN A 106 6.98 26.66 7.34
CA GLN A 106 5.69 27.33 7.45
C GLN A 106 4.61 26.31 7.76
N ILE A 107 3.58 26.71 8.51
CA ILE A 107 2.34 25.94 8.63
C ILE A 107 1.30 26.59 7.71
N ILE A 108 0.66 25.76 6.89
CA ILE A 108 -0.32 26.14 5.89
C ILE A 108 -1.61 25.38 6.17
N ASP A 109 -2.75 26.06 6.04
CA ASP A 109 -4.07 25.43 6.15
C ASP A 109 -4.45 24.68 4.85
N GLN A 110 -5.54 23.90 4.87
CA GLN A 110 -6.05 23.16 3.73
C GLN A 110 -6.43 24.06 2.54
N ASP A 111 -6.78 25.32 2.81
CA ASP A 111 -7.08 26.37 1.82
C ASP A 111 -5.85 27.13 1.31
N LEU A 112 -4.64 26.62 1.59
CA LEU A 112 -3.37 27.20 1.18
C LEU A 112 -3.07 28.59 1.81
N ASN A 113 -3.69 28.89 2.96
CA ASN A 113 -3.40 30.10 3.74
C ASN A 113 -2.24 29.85 4.71
N ILE A 114 -1.28 30.78 4.75
CA ILE A 114 -0.14 30.69 5.67
C ILE A 114 -0.59 31.08 7.08
N ILE A 115 -0.47 30.17 8.03
CA ILE A 115 -0.82 30.37 9.45
C ILE A 115 0.38 30.98 10.20
N ILE A 116 1.55 30.37 10.07
CA ILE A 116 2.76 30.80 10.79
C ILE A 116 4.02 30.50 9.99
N ASN A 117 4.99 31.41 10.08
CA ASN A 117 6.33 31.26 9.52
C ASN A 117 7.35 31.06 10.64
N SER A 118 8.32 30.18 10.41
CA SER A 118 9.46 30.04 11.31
C SER A 118 10.38 31.26 11.20
N THR A 119 10.84 31.77 12.34
CA THR A 119 11.85 32.83 12.40
C THR A 119 13.29 32.32 12.28
N LEU A 120 13.47 31.00 12.34
CA LEU A 120 14.78 30.35 12.35
C LEU A 120 14.93 29.45 11.11
N PRO A 121 16.12 29.38 10.51
CA PRO A 121 16.41 28.40 9.47
C PRO A 121 16.54 27.00 10.08
N ILE A 122 15.99 26.01 9.39
CA ILE A 122 15.82 24.63 9.89
C ILE A 122 16.33 23.62 8.87
N VAL A 123 15.94 23.72 7.60
CA VAL A 123 16.21 22.69 6.58
C VAL A 123 17.46 22.99 5.74
N ALA A 124 17.91 22.03 4.94
CA ALA A 124 18.95 22.26 3.94
C ALA A 124 18.49 23.30 2.89
N ASN A 125 19.37 24.23 2.55
CA ASN A 125 19.07 25.38 1.67
C ASN A 125 19.43 25.15 0.20
N ASP A 126 19.82 23.94 -0.18
CA ASP A 126 20.16 23.54 -1.54
C ASP A 126 19.27 22.37 -1.98
N PRO A 127 19.00 22.15 -3.27
CA PRO A 127 18.11 21.07 -3.74
C PRO A 127 18.65 19.65 -3.50
N ILE A 128 19.96 19.46 -3.42
CA ILE A 128 20.58 18.13 -3.44
C ILE A 128 20.62 17.51 -2.05
N ASN A 129 21.00 18.28 -1.03
CA ASN A 129 21.20 17.70 0.30
C ASN A 129 19.88 17.35 1.00
N SER A 130 19.89 16.21 1.67
CA SER A 130 18.70 15.63 2.29
C SER A 130 18.29 16.35 3.57
N THR A 131 16.99 16.44 3.80
CA THR A 131 16.41 16.77 5.10
C THR A 131 15.22 15.86 5.33
N ILE A 132 15.16 15.23 6.49
CA ILE A 132 14.02 14.41 6.90
C ILE A 132 13.44 14.96 8.20
N ALA A 133 12.17 14.67 8.44
CA ALA A 133 11.49 15.07 9.66
C ALA A 133 10.58 13.97 10.18
N LEU A 134 10.50 13.87 11.51
CA LEU A 134 9.70 12.89 12.24
C LEU A 134 8.82 13.62 13.25
N ILE A 135 7.49 13.50 13.09
CA ILE A 135 6.52 14.10 14.02
C ILE A 135 6.22 13.12 15.15
N ILE A 136 6.28 13.60 16.39
CA ILE A 136 5.81 12.92 17.60
C ILE A 136 4.54 13.63 18.06
N PRO A 137 3.35 13.13 17.66
CA PRO A 137 2.10 13.86 17.83
C PRO A 137 1.74 14.05 19.30
N GLU A 138 1.93 13.03 20.14
CA GLU A 138 1.64 13.06 21.58
C GLU A 138 2.35 14.19 22.34
N LYS A 139 3.51 14.64 21.83
CA LYS A 139 4.34 15.68 22.47
C LYS A 139 4.32 17.01 21.71
N ASN A 140 3.58 17.14 20.61
CA ASN A 140 3.68 18.26 19.65
C ASN A 140 5.14 18.60 19.31
N LEU A 141 5.95 17.57 19.09
CA LEU A 141 7.38 17.67 18.87
C LEU A 141 7.73 17.14 17.48
N ILE A 142 8.68 17.77 16.80
CA ILE A 142 9.20 17.32 15.51
C ILE A 142 10.72 17.21 15.57
N TYR A 143 11.26 16.07 15.16
CA TYR A 143 12.70 15.88 15.01
C TYR A 143 13.11 16.08 13.57
N PHE A 144 14.18 16.85 13.34
CA PHE A 144 14.77 17.05 12.03
C PHE A 144 16.14 16.39 11.96
N GLY A 145 16.43 15.72 10.84
CA GLY A 145 17.77 15.31 10.44
C GLY A 145 18.18 16.13 9.22
N VAL A 146 19.22 16.96 9.36
CA VAL A 146 19.60 17.97 8.35
C VAL A 146 21.03 17.74 7.91
N THR A 147 21.21 17.55 6.61
CA THR A 147 22.53 17.47 5.99
C THR A 147 23.18 18.85 6.01
N TYR A 148 24.45 18.92 6.43
CA TYR A 148 25.18 20.19 6.44
C TYR A 148 25.47 20.66 5.01
N THR A 149 25.31 21.94 4.76
CA THR A 149 25.57 22.58 3.47
C THR A 149 26.66 23.64 3.67
N ASN A 150 27.57 23.77 2.71
CA ASN A 150 28.65 24.77 2.78
C ASN A 150 28.21 26.15 2.29
N GLU A 151 26.93 26.32 1.94
CA GLU A 151 26.39 27.53 1.35
C GLU A 151 25.68 28.39 2.40
N GLY A 152 26.26 29.54 2.75
CA GLY A 152 25.63 30.56 3.60
C GLY A 152 26.34 30.81 4.93
N THR A 153 26.17 32.02 5.47
CA THR A 153 26.88 32.52 6.67
C THR A 153 26.30 32.02 8.00
N TYR A 154 25.09 31.48 8.01
CA TYR A 154 24.37 31.06 9.23
C TYR A 154 24.21 29.55 9.37
N ARG A 155 24.80 28.75 8.48
CA ARG A 155 24.62 27.27 8.46
C ARG A 155 25.15 26.57 9.71
N TRP A 156 26.18 27.13 10.35
CA TRP A 156 26.70 26.62 11.63
C TRP A 156 25.68 26.67 12.78
N GLN A 157 24.61 27.47 12.66
CA GLN A 157 23.52 27.55 13.64
C GLN A 157 22.53 26.39 13.52
N ILE A 158 22.55 25.65 12.42
CA ILE A 158 21.60 24.55 12.17
C ILE A 158 22.22 23.26 12.69
N PRO A 159 21.61 22.60 13.69
CA PRO A 159 22.10 21.32 14.19
C PRO A 159 21.84 20.19 13.19
N ASN A 160 22.66 19.15 13.26
CA ASN A 160 22.54 17.97 12.42
C ASN A 160 21.28 17.16 12.76
N ILE A 161 20.97 17.02 14.05
CA ILE A 161 19.71 16.48 14.54
C ILE A 161 19.12 17.48 15.55
N SER A 162 17.82 17.78 15.48
CA SER A 162 17.17 18.58 16.52
C SER A 162 15.71 18.25 16.74
N GLY A 163 15.27 18.22 18.00
CA GLY A 163 13.88 18.22 18.41
C GLY A 163 13.36 19.66 18.57
N ARG A 164 12.25 19.98 17.89
CA ARG A 164 11.67 21.32 17.83
C ARG A 164 10.17 21.29 18.12
N SER A 165 9.65 22.36 18.74
CA SER A 165 8.25 22.48 19.10
C SER A 165 7.35 22.82 17.91
N LEU A 166 6.20 22.13 17.80
CA LEU A 166 5.13 22.45 16.87
C LEU A 166 4.11 23.45 17.45
N ASN A 167 4.17 23.76 18.75
CA ASN A 167 3.29 24.76 19.37
C ASN A 167 3.52 26.15 18.77
N ILE A 168 2.44 26.86 18.44
CA ILE A 168 2.44 28.17 17.75
C ILE A 168 3.34 29.20 18.47
N SER A 169 3.25 29.29 19.81
CA SER A 169 4.03 30.26 20.61
C SER A 169 5.55 30.03 20.57
N ARG A 170 5.98 28.79 20.30
CA ARG A 170 7.39 28.38 20.25
C ARG A 170 7.69 27.64 18.94
N PHE A 171 7.03 28.01 17.86
CA PHE A 171 7.11 27.30 16.59
C PHE A 171 8.57 27.17 16.12
N MET A 172 8.98 25.93 15.86
CA MET A 172 10.32 25.54 15.42
C MET A 172 11.47 25.91 16.38
N LYS A 173 11.20 26.32 17.61
CA LYS A 173 12.24 26.49 18.64
C LYS A 173 12.66 25.13 19.19
N ILE A 174 13.96 24.97 19.49
CA ILE A 174 14.49 23.78 20.16
C ILE A 174 14.01 23.78 21.61
N LEU A 175 13.50 22.65 22.10
CA LEU A 175 13.07 22.50 23.49
C LEU A 175 14.25 22.10 24.40
N SER A 176 14.24 22.59 25.64
CA SER A 176 15.17 22.24 26.73
C SER A 176 14.35 22.01 28.00
N THR A 177 14.87 21.19 28.92
CA THR A 177 14.06 20.57 29.97
C THR A 177 14.11 21.20 31.35
N ASN A 178 15.00 22.15 31.66
CA ASN A 178 15.08 22.67 33.04
C ASN A 178 14.90 24.20 33.18
N ASP A 179 13.91 24.50 34.02
CA ASP A 179 13.56 25.64 34.85
C ASP A 179 13.20 27.03 34.29
N ASP A 180 12.24 27.60 35.01
CA ASP A 180 11.50 28.83 34.78
C ASP A 180 12.36 30.01 34.26
N GLU A 181 11.83 30.67 33.23
CA GLU A 181 12.20 32.01 32.74
C GLU A 181 13.60 32.31 32.15
N LYS A 182 14.64 31.47 32.17
CA LYS A 182 15.91 31.79 31.43
C LYS A 182 16.59 30.58 30.79
N ILE A 183 16.23 30.32 29.52
CA ILE A 183 16.72 29.24 28.66
C ILE A 183 18.24 29.34 28.39
N SER A 184 18.98 28.24 28.56
CA SER A 184 20.33 28.07 27.99
C SER A 184 20.53 26.67 27.35
N ARG A 185 21.09 26.68 26.12
CA ARG A 185 21.63 25.63 25.22
C ARG A 185 21.05 24.19 25.18
N ASP A 186 20.39 23.91 24.05
CA ASP A 186 20.67 22.77 23.14
C ASP A 186 20.46 21.30 23.59
N ASP A 187 19.72 20.98 24.66
CA ASP A 187 19.52 19.58 25.11
C ASP A 187 18.97 18.63 24.04
N LEU A 188 17.96 19.07 23.27
CA LEU A 188 17.40 18.32 22.14
C LEU A 188 18.07 18.66 20.81
N SER A 189 19.38 18.88 20.80
CA SER A 189 20.12 19.08 19.57
C SER A 189 21.46 18.33 19.55
N LEU A 190 21.86 17.91 18.36
CA LEU A 190 23.13 17.27 18.09
C LEU A 190 23.86 18.07 17.01
N ARG A 191 25.07 18.52 17.32
CA ARG A 191 25.93 19.28 16.41
C ARG A 191 27.26 18.59 16.24
N PHE A 192 27.74 18.48 15.01
CA PHE A 192 29.11 18.05 14.76
C PHE A 192 30.10 19.15 15.10
N MET A 193 31.34 18.76 15.40
CA MET A 193 32.40 19.73 15.65
C MET A 193 32.60 20.61 14.42
N SER A 194 32.81 21.92 14.62
CA SER A 194 32.91 22.90 13.54
C SER A 194 33.95 22.54 12.46
N ARG A 195 35.05 21.88 12.84
CA ARG A 195 36.08 21.40 11.89
C ARG A 195 35.63 20.24 11.00
N GLN A 196 34.62 19.49 11.43
CA GLN A 196 34.15 18.27 10.77
C GLN A 196 32.84 18.48 10.01
N GLN A 197 32.05 19.51 10.34
CA GLN A 197 30.79 19.85 9.65
C GLN A 197 30.94 19.94 8.12
N THR A 198 32.06 20.45 7.62
CA THR A 198 32.32 20.59 6.17
C THR A 198 33.01 19.37 5.53
N ARG A 199 33.52 18.43 6.35
CA ARG A 199 34.36 17.29 5.90
C ARG A 199 33.65 15.95 6.02
N PHE A 200 32.67 15.87 6.91
CA PHE A 200 31.90 14.68 7.25
C PHE A 200 30.43 14.99 7.03
N ILE A 201 29.98 14.74 5.80
CA ILE A 201 28.60 15.00 5.37
C ILE A 201 27.79 13.73 5.55
N VAL A 202 26.64 13.87 6.23
CA VAL A 202 25.72 12.78 6.55
C VAL A 202 24.43 13.00 5.77
N GLN A 203 24.04 12.03 4.95
CA GLN A 203 22.76 12.03 4.27
C GLN A 203 21.74 11.27 5.12
N TYR A 204 20.60 11.90 5.39
CA TYR A 204 19.51 11.34 6.17
C TYR A 204 18.47 10.76 5.22
N ILE A 205 18.15 9.48 5.38
CA ILE A 205 17.29 8.75 4.45
C ILE A 205 15.90 8.54 5.04
N TYR A 206 15.82 8.04 6.27
CA TYR A 206 14.56 7.69 6.91
C TYR A 206 14.64 7.83 8.42
N SER A 207 13.49 8.04 9.07
CA SER A 207 13.37 8.19 10.52
C SER A 207 12.06 7.61 11.00
N PHE A 208 12.09 6.94 12.14
CA PHE A 208 10.91 6.38 12.81
C PHE A 208 11.11 6.39 14.32
N TYR A 209 10.04 6.11 15.08
CA TYR A 209 10.12 5.97 16.53
C TYR A 209 9.47 4.68 17.00
N THR A 210 9.91 4.27 18.18
CA THR A 210 9.30 3.23 19.01
C THR A 210 8.87 3.87 20.32
N ASP A 211 8.34 3.08 21.25
CA ASP A 211 7.85 3.58 22.52
C ASP A 211 8.96 4.27 23.32
N ASN A 212 10.18 3.71 23.28
CA ASN A 212 11.34 4.18 24.04
C ASN A 212 12.35 4.99 23.23
N TYR A 213 12.45 4.76 21.91
CA TYR A 213 13.55 5.29 21.09
C TYR A 213 13.11 5.99 19.82
N ILE A 214 13.98 6.87 19.33
CA ILE A 214 13.92 7.48 18.01
C ILE A 214 15.10 6.98 17.19
N TYR A 215 14.83 6.67 15.92
CA TYR A 215 15.78 6.12 14.98
C TYR A 215 15.97 7.02 13.76
N PHE A 216 17.20 7.13 13.30
CA PHE A 216 17.56 7.79 12.05
C PHE A 216 18.46 6.87 11.22
N ILE A 217 18.11 6.65 9.95
CA ILE A 217 18.93 5.90 9.01
C ILE A 217 19.68 6.87 8.12
N THR A 218 20.98 6.65 8.00
CA THR A 218 21.91 7.57 7.35
C THR A 218 22.85 6.87 6.40
N ASN A 219 23.23 7.58 5.34
CA ASN A 219 24.37 7.24 4.50
C ASN A 219 25.49 8.22 4.81
N GLN A 220 26.61 7.69 5.32
CA GLN A 220 27.70 8.52 5.80
C GLN A 220 29.06 7.82 5.63
N PRO A 221 30.18 8.58 5.66
CA PRO A 221 31.51 7.98 5.70
C PRO A 221 31.68 7.14 6.97
N ASN A 222 32.49 6.07 6.89
CA ASN A 222 32.74 5.21 8.04
C ASN A 222 33.39 5.94 9.21
N ASP A 223 34.46 6.66 8.91
CA ASP A 223 35.19 7.48 9.87
C ASP A 223 35.78 8.70 9.15
N ILE A 224 36.37 9.62 9.91
CA ILE A 224 37.07 10.81 9.40
C ILE A 224 38.28 10.41 8.55
N GLU A 225 38.99 9.36 8.97
CA GLU A 225 40.22 8.88 8.34
C GLU A 225 39.95 7.92 7.16
N GLN A 226 39.03 6.95 7.35
CA GLN A 226 38.67 5.96 6.34
C GLN A 226 37.31 6.28 5.73
N LYS A 227 37.33 6.92 4.56
CA LYS A 227 36.13 7.42 3.88
C LYS A 227 35.62 6.45 2.81
N TYR A 228 35.04 5.35 3.24
CA TYR A 228 34.06 4.64 2.41
C TYR A 228 32.66 4.91 2.96
N PHE A 229 31.68 5.04 2.07
CA PHE A 229 30.30 5.27 2.47
C PHE A 229 29.67 3.96 2.93
N LEU A 230 28.94 4.01 4.03
CA LEU A 230 28.06 2.93 4.46
C LEU A 230 26.76 3.48 5.03
N THR A 231 25.77 2.59 5.11
CA THR A 231 24.54 2.86 5.82
C THR A 231 24.73 2.61 7.31
N LYS A 232 24.34 3.58 8.14
CA LYS A 232 24.32 3.48 9.61
C LYS A 232 22.92 3.79 10.14
N ILE A 233 22.56 3.11 11.21
CA ILE A 233 21.36 3.41 12.00
C ILE A 233 21.76 4.08 13.31
N ILE A 234 21.11 5.20 13.59
CA ILE A 234 21.28 6.03 14.78
C ILE A 234 20.09 5.76 15.69
N ARG A 235 20.34 5.64 17.00
CA ARG A 235 19.31 5.53 18.04
C ARG A 235 19.58 6.52 19.18
N PHE A 236 18.52 7.12 19.70
CA PHE A 236 18.54 7.91 20.95
C PHE A 236 17.19 7.84 21.65
N CYS A 237 17.13 8.26 22.92
CA CYS A 237 15.92 8.16 23.73
C CYS A 237 14.82 9.13 23.29
N ARG A 238 13.57 8.65 23.31
CA ARG A 238 12.37 9.45 23.00
C ARG A 238 11.97 10.38 24.14
N ASP A 239 12.34 10.05 25.38
CA ASP A 239 12.07 10.91 26.51
C ASP A 239 12.88 12.21 26.40
N SER A 240 12.15 13.33 26.39
CA SER A 240 12.70 14.67 26.23
C SER A 240 13.56 15.09 27.41
N SER A 241 13.39 14.45 28.57
CA SER A 241 14.19 14.65 29.79
C SER A 241 15.68 14.33 29.56
N TYR A 242 16.00 13.56 28.52
CA TYR A 242 17.38 13.23 28.17
C TYR A 242 17.89 14.07 27.00
N SER A 243 19.11 14.59 27.15
CA SER A 243 19.80 15.21 26.02
C SER A 243 20.14 14.17 24.94
N ILE A 244 19.93 14.53 23.67
CA ILE A 244 20.19 13.64 22.53
C ILE A 244 21.65 13.15 22.56
N ILE A 245 22.62 14.03 22.80
CA ILE A 245 24.05 13.67 22.79
C ILE A 245 24.42 12.61 23.84
N ARG A 246 23.67 12.52 24.95
CA ARG A 246 23.96 11.57 26.05
C ARG A 246 23.46 10.17 25.74
N THR A 247 22.39 10.05 24.96
CA THR A 247 21.74 8.77 24.61
C THR A 247 22.00 8.36 23.16
N TYR A 248 22.74 9.16 22.40
CA TYR A 248 23.08 8.91 21.01
C TYR A 248 24.05 7.73 20.87
N ILE A 249 23.64 6.77 20.05
CA ILE A 249 24.46 5.68 19.57
C ILE A 249 24.25 5.48 18.06
N GLU A 250 25.30 5.15 17.32
CA GLU A 250 25.20 4.74 15.92
C GLU A 250 25.88 3.39 15.68
N ILE A 251 25.32 2.57 14.81
CA ILE A 251 25.90 1.28 14.41
C ILE A 251 25.75 1.10 12.88
N PRO A 252 26.64 0.33 12.22
CA PRO A 252 26.45 -0.02 10.81
C PRO A 252 25.19 -0.88 10.60
N LEU A 253 24.45 -0.59 9.54
CA LEU A 253 23.28 -1.37 9.11
C LEU A 253 23.60 -2.05 7.77
N ILE A 254 23.74 -3.37 7.77
CA ILE A 254 24.29 -4.12 6.63
C ILE A 254 23.24 -5.08 6.06
N CYS A 255 22.95 -4.95 4.76
CA CYS A 255 22.06 -5.83 4.02
C CYS A 255 22.88 -6.95 3.34
N PHE A 256 23.05 -8.09 4.01
CA PHE A 256 23.88 -9.24 3.61
C PHE A 256 25.39 -8.93 3.45
N ASN A 257 25.78 -7.97 2.60
CA ASN A 257 27.15 -7.50 2.40
C ASN A 257 27.23 -5.96 2.44
N SER A 258 28.45 -5.41 2.44
CA SER A 258 28.69 -3.96 2.52
C SER A 258 28.74 -3.24 1.17
N GLU A 259 28.38 -3.88 0.05
CA GLU A 259 28.42 -3.29 -1.30
C GLU A 259 27.17 -2.46 -1.62
N TRP A 260 26.11 -2.64 -0.82
CA TRP A 260 24.81 -2.02 -0.99
C TRP A 260 24.67 -0.76 -0.11
N ILE A 261 23.95 0.24 -0.61
CA ILE A 261 23.64 1.49 0.10
C ILE A 261 22.14 1.75 0.08
N ILE A 262 21.59 2.10 1.24
CA ILE A 262 20.14 2.28 1.38
C ILE A 262 19.66 3.51 0.61
N LYS A 263 18.49 3.40 -0.02
CA LYS A 263 17.83 4.48 -0.76
C LYS A 263 16.51 4.88 -0.13
N THR A 264 15.70 3.91 0.27
CA THR A 264 14.44 4.12 0.98
C THR A 264 14.32 3.08 2.09
N ALA A 265 13.56 3.40 3.12
CA ALA A 265 13.26 2.47 4.21
C ALA A 265 11.86 2.75 4.76
N GLU A 266 11.27 1.73 5.36
CA GLU A 266 9.93 1.79 5.92
C GLU A 266 9.80 0.82 7.11
N ILE A 267 8.95 1.17 8.07
CA ILE A 267 8.57 0.27 9.16
C ILE A 267 7.26 -0.41 8.82
N PHE A 268 7.28 -1.73 8.86
CA PHE A 268 6.13 -2.59 8.70
C PHE A 268 5.75 -3.24 10.04
N LEU A 269 4.46 -3.32 10.33
CA LEU A 269 3.93 -4.04 11.49
C LEU A 269 3.39 -5.38 11.01
N ASN A 270 3.95 -6.46 11.53
CA ASN A 270 3.49 -7.82 11.23
C ASN A 270 2.22 -8.17 12.03
N ASP A 271 1.53 -9.26 11.68
CA ASP A 271 0.31 -9.74 12.34
C ASP A 271 0.49 -9.99 13.84
N ASN A 272 1.73 -10.30 14.26
CA ASN A 272 2.12 -10.48 15.66
C ASN A 272 2.39 -9.15 16.40
N ASN A 273 2.09 -7.99 15.81
CA ASN A 273 2.46 -6.65 16.27
C ASN A 273 3.98 -6.41 16.41
N GLU A 274 4.79 -7.20 15.70
CA GLU A 274 6.23 -7.01 15.65
C GLU A 274 6.60 -5.92 14.62
N LYS A 275 7.48 -5.00 15.03
CA LYS A 275 8.01 -3.93 14.16
C LYS A 275 9.17 -4.49 13.34
N ILE A 276 9.04 -4.45 12.01
CA ILE A 276 10.06 -4.88 11.05
C ILE A 276 10.50 -3.67 10.23
N LEU A 277 11.79 -3.39 10.23
CA LEU A 277 12.40 -2.41 9.33
C LEU A 277 12.68 -3.08 7.98
N ILE A 278 12.17 -2.46 6.93
CA ILE A 278 12.40 -2.87 5.55
C ILE A 278 13.26 -1.80 4.89
N GLY A 279 14.41 -2.22 4.38
CA GLY A 279 15.36 -1.34 3.71
C GLY A 279 15.54 -1.74 2.26
N HIS A 280 15.38 -0.77 1.37
CA HIS A 280 15.68 -0.91 -0.05
C HIS A 280 17.07 -0.32 -0.34
N PHE A 281 17.92 -1.11 -0.97
CA PHE A 281 19.30 -0.79 -1.26
C PHE A 281 19.63 -0.89 -2.74
N THR A 282 20.57 -0.07 -3.18
CA THR A 282 21.18 -0.11 -4.52
C THR A 282 22.68 -0.29 -4.40
N ARG A 283 23.36 -0.78 -5.44
CA ARG A 283 24.82 -0.92 -5.39
C ARG A 283 25.54 0.43 -5.30
N LYS A 284 26.63 0.47 -4.53
CA LYS A 284 27.48 1.67 -4.35
C LYS A 284 28.27 2.07 -5.59
N ASP A 285 28.65 1.09 -6.41
CA ASP A 285 29.45 1.29 -7.62
C ASP A 285 28.65 1.86 -8.80
N GLY A 286 27.32 1.91 -8.69
CA GLY A 286 26.42 2.36 -9.75
C GLY A 286 26.25 1.36 -10.89
N SER A 287 26.73 0.11 -10.76
CA SER A 287 26.57 -0.93 -11.79
C SER A 287 25.12 -1.39 -12.00
N GLY A 288 24.23 -0.95 -11.11
CA GLY A 288 22.81 -1.27 -11.14
C GLY A 288 22.44 -2.43 -10.22
N GLY A 289 21.14 -2.62 -10.02
CA GLY A 289 20.60 -3.63 -9.12
C GLY A 289 19.95 -3.08 -7.84
N THR A 290 19.07 -3.90 -7.28
CA THR A 290 18.14 -3.60 -6.19
C THR A 290 18.10 -4.76 -5.21
N ASN A 291 18.37 -4.49 -3.93
CA ASN A 291 18.22 -5.45 -2.84
C ASN A 291 17.24 -4.94 -1.79
N VAL A 292 16.46 -5.85 -1.20
CA VAL A 292 15.56 -5.57 -0.08
C VAL A 292 15.95 -6.45 1.09
N CYS A 293 16.21 -5.81 2.23
CA CYS A 293 16.51 -6.50 3.47
C CYS A 293 15.54 -6.15 4.59
N LEU A 294 15.38 -7.09 5.50
CA LEU A 294 14.46 -7.03 6.63
C LEU A 294 15.25 -7.12 7.94
N TRP A 295 14.85 -6.34 8.94
CA TRP A 295 15.34 -6.43 10.31
C TRP A 295 14.17 -6.39 11.28
N ASN A 296 14.09 -7.33 12.20
CA ASN A 296 13.21 -7.19 13.34
C ASN A 296 13.82 -6.16 14.32
N ILE A 297 13.06 -5.12 14.69
CA ILE A 297 13.58 -4.03 15.52
C ILE A 297 14.13 -4.56 16.85
N GLN A 298 13.36 -5.40 17.54
CA GLN A 298 13.74 -5.89 18.87
C GLN A 298 14.84 -6.96 18.78
N ASN A 299 14.71 -7.89 17.83
CA ASN A 299 15.58 -9.07 17.77
C ASN A 299 16.92 -8.83 17.07
N ASP A 300 16.98 -7.91 16.11
CA ASP A 300 18.19 -7.69 15.31
C ASP A 300 18.81 -6.33 15.66
N ILE A 301 18.03 -5.26 15.64
CA ILE A 301 18.55 -3.89 15.82
C ILE A 301 18.84 -3.60 17.29
N ASP A 302 17.87 -3.83 18.18
CA ASP A 302 18.04 -3.52 19.61
C ASP A 302 19.11 -4.40 20.25
N ARG A 303 19.17 -5.68 19.90
CA ARG A 303 20.27 -6.58 20.31
C ARG A 303 21.63 -6.10 19.81
N ALA A 304 21.73 -5.64 18.55
CA ALA A 304 22.99 -5.11 18.04
C ALA A 304 23.43 -3.85 18.79
N PHE A 305 22.50 -2.96 19.16
CA PHE A 305 22.83 -1.81 20.02
C PHE A 305 23.26 -2.25 21.42
N GLU A 306 22.56 -3.21 22.04
CA GLU A 306 22.92 -3.79 23.34
C GLU A 306 24.33 -4.36 23.35
N ASP A 307 24.70 -5.13 22.33
CA ASP A 307 26.02 -5.73 22.23
C ASP A 307 27.12 -4.67 22.12
N ASN A 308 26.86 -3.56 21.42
CA ASN A 308 27.78 -2.43 21.38
C ASN A 308 27.91 -1.74 22.75
N TYR A 309 26.81 -1.55 23.48
CA TYR A 309 26.86 -1.03 24.84
C TYR A 309 27.63 -1.96 25.79
N ARG A 310 27.38 -3.27 25.74
CA ARG A 310 28.12 -4.28 26.52
C ARG A 310 29.61 -4.26 26.21
N THR A 311 29.99 -4.17 24.94
CA THR A 311 31.39 -4.12 24.51
C THR A 311 32.11 -2.90 25.09
N CYS A 312 31.46 -1.73 25.07
CA CYS A 312 32.09 -0.50 25.56
C CYS A 312 32.03 -0.36 27.09
N TYR A 313 30.88 -0.58 27.72
CA TYR A 313 30.68 -0.30 29.15
C TYR A 313 30.93 -1.50 30.06
N SER A 314 30.53 -2.71 29.68
CA SER A 314 30.78 -3.90 30.52
C SER A 314 32.17 -4.49 30.30
N MET A 315 32.68 -4.44 29.07
CA MET A 315 33.98 -5.02 28.74
C MET A 315 35.11 -3.98 28.68
N GLY A 316 34.81 -2.70 28.45
CA GLY A 316 35.82 -1.65 28.31
C GLY A 316 36.69 -1.80 27.06
N ILE A 317 36.19 -2.47 26.01
CA ILE A 317 36.96 -2.82 24.82
C ILE A 317 36.73 -1.80 23.71
N GLY A 318 37.80 -1.42 23.02
CA GLY A 318 37.75 -0.55 21.86
C GLY A 318 37.75 0.93 22.23
N LYS A 319 37.28 1.74 21.29
CA LYS A 319 37.19 3.19 21.42
C LYS A 319 35.73 3.61 21.28
N ARG A 320 35.37 4.74 21.87
CA ARG A 320 34.03 5.33 21.81
C ARG A 320 33.57 5.56 20.37
N GLY A 321 34.46 5.89 19.44
CA GLY A 321 34.12 6.23 18.06
C GLY A 321 33.59 7.66 17.92
N LEU A 322 32.87 7.94 16.82
CA LEU A 322 32.19 9.23 16.61
C LEU A 322 33.11 10.45 16.74
N ALA A 323 34.31 10.37 16.16
CA ALA A 323 35.33 11.41 16.24
C ALA A 323 34.89 12.74 15.59
N PHE A 324 33.77 12.77 14.86
CA PHE A 324 33.19 13.97 14.24
C PHE A 324 32.25 14.74 15.18
N ILE A 325 31.75 14.09 16.23
CA ILE A 325 30.87 14.71 17.24
C ILE A 325 31.69 15.15 18.47
N LYS A 326 32.54 14.26 18.98
CA LYS A 326 33.45 14.51 20.10
C LYS A 326 34.81 13.84 19.84
N PRO A 327 35.91 14.32 20.45
CA PRO A 327 37.19 13.62 20.40
C PRO A 327 37.07 12.18 20.87
N ASN A 328 37.67 11.25 20.14
CA ASN A 328 37.57 9.83 20.45
C ASN A 328 38.30 9.51 21.77
N GLU A 329 37.72 8.65 22.60
CA GLU A 329 38.27 8.24 23.89
C GLU A 329 38.14 6.71 24.05
N PRO A 330 39.00 6.06 24.84
CA PRO A 330 38.87 4.62 25.07
C PRO A 330 37.59 4.29 25.84
N CYS A 331 36.99 3.14 25.53
CA CYS A 331 35.88 2.62 26.30
C CYS A 331 36.33 2.34 27.75
N ARG A 332 35.46 2.63 28.73
CA ARG A 332 35.75 2.44 30.15
C ARG A 332 34.79 1.41 30.73
N LYS A 333 35.37 0.38 31.34
CA LYS A 333 34.61 -0.64 32.08
C LYS A 333 33.97 -0.02 33.33
N ASP A 334 32.68 -0.27 33.52
CA ASP A 334 31.95 0.03 34.74
C ASP A 334 31.24 -1.25 35.21
N GLU A 335 31.63 -1.77 36.37
CA GLU A 335 31.09 -3.01 36.94
C GLU A 335 29.69 -2.83 37.52
N SER A 336 29.28 -1.58 37.76
CA SER A 336 27.91 -1.25 38.17
C SER A 336 26.95 -1.15 36.98
N TRP A 337 27.49 -1.08 35.76
CA TRP A 337 26.68 -1.01 34.56
C TRP A 337 26.30 -2.42 34.07
N SER A 338 25.01 -2.70 34.09
CA SER A 338 24.42 -3.89 33.49
C SER A 338 23.30 -3.48 32.54
N VAL A 339 23.16 -4.19 31.41
CA VAL A 339 21.93 -4.17 30.64
C VAL A 339 20.81 -4.72 31.54
N PRO A 340 19.76 -3.93 31.85
CA PRO A 340 18.66 -4.44 32.65
C PRO A 340 18.08 -5.69 31.97
N ILE A 341 18.05 -6.82 32.68
CA ILE A 341 17.64 -8.12 32.10
C ILE A 341 16.14 -8.14 31.76
N ASN A 342 15.34 -7.21 32.32
CA ASN A 342 13.89 -7.16 32.24
C ASN A 342 13.31 -5.76 31.89
N ASP A 343 14.13 -4.81 31.46
CA ASP A 343 13.66 -3.46 31.14
C ASP A 343 13.85 -3.22 29.64
N ASP A 344 12.73 -3.09 28.91
CA ASP A 344 12.71 -2.80 27.47
C ASP A 344 13.28 -1.40 27.13
N ASN A 345 13.82 -0.70 28.13
CA ASN A 345 14.27 0.67 28.05
C ASN A 345 15.73 0.83 28.53
N LEU A 346 16.68 0.48 27.66
CA LEU A 346 18.07 0.94 27.70
C LEU A 346 18.22 2.42 27.35
N CYS A 347 17.51 3.30 28.05
CA CYS A 347 17.89 4.70 28.11
C CYS A 347 18.92 4.84 29.22
N PRO A 348 20.23 4.92 28.90
CA PRO A 348 21.24 4.92 29.93
C PRO A 348 21.04 6.17 30.78
N TRP A 349 20.60 5.99 32.02
CA TRP A 349 20.63 7.04 33.02
C TRP A 349 22.09 7.21 33.45
N ILE A 350 22.85 7.95 32.64
CA ILE A 350 24.25 8.28 32.92
C ILE A 350 24.25 9.33 34.03
N ILE A 351 24.05 8.89 35.28
CA ILE A 351 24.17 9.74 36.49
C ILE A 351 25.62 10.20 36.65
N ASN A 352 26.57 9.39 36.17
CA ASN A 352 27.99 9.65 36.28
C ASN A 352 28.57 10.00 34.91
N ASP A 353 29.11 11.21 34.74
CA ASP A 353 29.91 11.65 33.57
C ASP A 353 31.21 10.81 33.35
N ARG A 354 31.32 9.65 33.99
CA ARG A 354 32.45 8.71 33.89
C ARG A 354 32.36 7.78 32.69
N LEU A 355 31.16 7.52 32.16
CA LEU A 355 30.98 6.66 30.98
C LEU A 355 31.13 7.49 29.69
N PRO A 356 31.81 6.94 28.66
CA PRO A 356 32.03 7.66 27.41
C PRO A 356 30.75 7.77 26.57
N TYR A 357 30.34 9.00 26.20
CA TYR A 357 29.18 9.27 25.34
C TYR A 357 29.47 10.40 24.35
N PRO A 358 28.91 10.38 23.13
CA PRO A 358 28.04 9.36 22.52
C PRO A 358 28.82 8.12 22.02
N ILE A 359 28.17 6.98 21.76
CA ILE A 359 28.85 5.74 21.32
C ILE A 359 28.73 5.51 19.80
N GLY A 360 29.84 5.24 19.14
CA GLY A 360 29.92 4.71 17.78
C GLY A 360 30.25 3.24 17.80
N GLY A 361 29.24 2.40 17.64
CA GLY A 361 29.39 0.96 17.63
C GLY A 361 30.03 0.43 16.36
N THR A 362 30.68 -0.72 16.49
CA THR A 362 31.39 -1.40 15.39
C THR A 362 30.74 -2.71 15.01
N THR A 363 29.98 -3.34 15.92
CA THR A 363 29.21 -4.54 15.58
C THR A 363 27.96 -4.12 14.78
N PRO A 364 27.78 -4.63 13.55
CA PRO A 364 26.70 -4.21 12.67
C PRO A 364 25.38 -4.91 13.02
N ALA A 365 24.26 -4.28 12.68
CA ALA A 365 22.97 -4.96 12.56
C ALA A 365 22.86 -5.59 11.16
N ILE A 366 22.85 -6.93 11.10
CA ILE A 366 22.82 -7.70 9.85
C ILE A 366 21.37 -8.01 9.48
N GLY A 367 20.97 -7.67 8.26
CA GLY A 367 19.61 -7.87 7.77
C GLY A 367 19.44 -9.14 6.97
N HIS A 368 18.22 -9.66 6.97
CA HIS A 368 17.82 -10.82 6.18
C HIS A 368 17.44 -10.38 4.76
N LEU A 369 18.11 -10.96 3.76
CA LEU A 369 17.81 -10.69 2.34
C LEU A 369 16.44 -11.29 1.98
N SER A 370 15.53 -10.46 1.47
CA SER A 370 14.19 -10.86 1.05
C SER A 370 14.01 -10.82 -0.47
N TYR A 371 14.68 -9.89 -1.15
CA TYR A 371 14.64 -9.79 -2.61
C TYR A 371 15.96 -9.25 -3.14
N GLU A 372 16.42 -9.81 -4.26
CA GLU A 372 17.60 -9.36 -4.99
C GLU A 372 17.31 -9.39 -6.49
N ASN A 373 17.65 -8.29 -7.15
CA ASN A 373 17.64 -8.18 -8.61
C ASN A 373 18.88 -7.42 -9.05
N LEU A 374 19.77 -8.09 -9.78
CA LEU A 374 21.05 -7.52 -10.19
C LEU A 374 20.98 -6.67 -11.47
N LEU A 375 19.84 -6.67 -12.17
CA LEU A 375 19.68 -6.00 -13.46
C LEU A 375 18.93 -4.68 -13.34
N GLU A 376 17.86 -4.67 -12.55
CA GLU A 376 16.96 -3.52 -12.46
C GLU A 376 17.30 -2.62 -11.28
N THR A 377 17.39 -1.31 -11.53
CA THR A 377 17.60 -0.28 -10.51
C THR A 377 16.31 0.39 -10.10
N SER A 378 15.97 0.24 -8.82
CA SER A 378 14.84 0.94 -8.21
C SER A 378 15.17 2.37 -7.82
N SER A 379 14.28 3.29 -8.18
CA SER A 379 14.26 4.64 -7.63
C SER A 379 13.56 4.68 -6.27
N THR A 380 12.52 3.87 -6.09
CA THR A 380 11.72 3.83 -4.87
C THR A 380 11.14 2.44 -4.63
N LEU A 381 10.93 2.10 -3.36
CA LEU A 381 10.24 0.89 -2.95
C LEU A 381 9.51 1.17 -1.63
N GLN A 382 8.23 0.84 -1.59
CA GLN A 382 7.33 1.04 -0.44
C GLN A 382 6.40 -0.16 -0.28
N ILE A 383 5.92 -0.40 0.95
CA ILE A 383 5.03 -1.51 1.28
C ILE A 383 3.77 -0.99 1.95
N TYR A 384 2.62 -1.51 1.54
CA TYR A 384 1.31 -1.11 2.03
C TYR A 384 0.51 -2.30 2.49
N SER A 385 -0.24 -2.15 3.58
CA SER A 385 -1.20 -3.15 4.01
C SER A 385 -2.54 -2.97 3.28
N PHE A 386 -3.05 -4.05 2.69
CA PHE A 386 -4.32 -4.10 1.98
C PHE A 386 -5.12 -5.33 2.40
N GLY A 387 -6.12 -5.13 3.25
CA GLY A 387 -6.88 -6.25 3.83
C GLY A 387 -5.96 -7.14 4.66
N SER A 388 -5.90 -8.42 4.31
CA SER A 388 -5.00 -9.43 4.91
C SER A 388 -3.70 -9.63 4.13
N SER A 389 -3.44 -8.83 3.09
CA SER A 389 -2.29 -8.99 2.20
C SER A 389 -1.42 -7.74 2.25
N ASN A 390 -0.12 -7.89 2.00
CA ASN A 390 0.79 -6.75 1.89
C ASN A 390 1.19 -6.54 0.43
N LEU A 391 1.04 -5.31 -0.04
CA LEU A 391 1.40 -4.87 -1.38
C LEU A 391 2.79 -4.27 -1.34
N ILE A 392 3.65 -4.68 -2.26
CA ILE A 392 4.93 -4.04 -2.50
C ILE A 392 4.88 -3.26 -3.81
N PHE A 393 5.21 -1.97 -3.71
CA PHE A 393 5.36 -1.07 -4.83
C PHE A 393 6.84 -0.87 -5.12
N GLN A 394 7.24 -1.04 -6.38
CA GLN A 394 8.61 -0.77 -6.84
C GLN A 394 8.57 0.20 -8.01
N GLY A 395 9.16 1.37 -7.83
CA GLY A 395 9.43 2.32 -8.92
C GLY A 395 10.86 2.15 -9.42
N LEU A 396 11.03 2.06 -10.73
CA LEU A 396 12.32 1.92 -11.39
C LEU A 396 12.84 3.26 -11.91
N THR A 397 14.17 3.38 -12.03
CA THR A 397 14.82 4.60 -12.54
C THR A 397 14.49 4.91 -14.00
N ASN A 398 14.09 3.90 -14.76
CA ASN A 398 13.66 4.02 -16.15
C ASN A 398 12.20 4.49 -16.29
N GLY A 399 11.46 4.71 -15.19
CA GLY A 399 10.06 5.14 -15.20
C GLY A 399 9.02 4.01 -15.30
N THR A 400 9.43 2.75 -15.15
CA THR A 400 8.51 1.61 -14.95
C THR A 400 8.09 1.53 -13.47
N PHE A 401 6.84 1.14 -13.18
CA PHE A 401 6.46 0.67 -11.85
C PHE A 401 6.08 -0.81 -11.88
N LYS A 402 6.24 -1.46 -10.74
CA LYS A 402 5.79 -2.83 -10.48
C LYS A 402 4.97 -2.89 -9.19
N LEU A 403 3.97 -3.76 -9.19
CA LEU A 403 3.18 -4.11 -8.01
C LEU A 403 3.25 -5.62 -7.80
N GLY A 404 3.45 -6.02 -6.55
CA GLY A 404 3.51 -7.41 -6.14
C GLY A 404 2.90 -7.65 -4.77
N LEU A 405 2.69 -8.92 -4.45
CA LEU A 405 2.40 -9.37 -3.09
C LEU A 405 3.71 -9.63 -2.35
N PHE A 406 3.78 -9.15 -1.12
CA PHE A 406 4.92 -9.30 -0.23
C PHE A 406 4.52 -10.11 1.00
N ASP A 407 5.16 -11.25 1.18
CA ASP A 407 5.03 -12.07 2.37
C ASP A 407 6.40 -12.25 3.02
N LEU A 408 6.45 -12.15 4.35
CA LEU A 408 7.69 -12.27 5.10
C LEU A 408 8.28 -13.67 4.92
N GLY A 409 9.50 -13.75 4.40
CA GLY A 409 10.21 -15.01 4.19
C GLY A 409 9.83 -15.78 2.92
N VAL A 410 8.95 -15.23 2.07
CA VAL A 410 8.61 -15.76 0.75
C VAL A 410 9.10 -14.80 -0.33
N ASN A 411 9.36 -15.31 -1.53
CA ASN A 411 9.70 -14.46 -2.67
C ASN A 411 8.52 -13.55 -3.03
N ILE A 412 8.85 -12.33 -3.47
CA ILE A 412 7.85 -11.37 -3.96
C ILE A 412 7.17 -11.91 -5.22
N ASN A 413 5.83 -11.96 -5.22
CA ASN A 413 5.04 -12.32 -6.39
C ASN A 413 4.58 -11.07 -7.15
N TRP A 414 5.31 -10.70 -8.19
CA TRP A 414 5.01 -9.55 -9.05
C TRP A 414 3.88 -9.87 -10.04
N PHE A 415 2.82 -9.06 -10.06
CA PHE A 415 1.68 -9.27 -10.95
C PHE A 415 1.40 -8.10 -11.91
N TYR A 416 1.93 -6.90 -11.64
CA TYR A 416 1.90 -5.80 -12.60
C TYR A 416 3.28 -5.22 -12.84
N SER A 417 3.51 -4.81 -14.09
CA SER A 417 4.69 -4.07 -14.53
C SER A 417 4.32 -3.19 -15.71
N TYR A 418 4.35 -1.87 -15.54
CA TYR A 418 3.98 -0.92 -16.60
C TYR A 418 4.96 0.24 -16.69
N GLN A 419 5.26 0.64 -17.92
CA GLN A 419 6.07 1.81 -18.24
C GLN A 419 5.20 3.07 -18.20
N LEU A 420 5.42 3.97 -17.24
CA LEU A 420 4.69 5.25 -17.16
C LEU A 420 5.42 6.38 -17.88
N SER A 421 6.73 6.47 -17.65
CA SER A 421 7.62 7.46 -18.25
C SER A 421 8.80 6.75 -18.90
N THR A 422 9.33 7.26 -20.00
CA THR A 422 10.57 6.77 -20.62
C THR A 422 11.77 7.67 -20.30
N GLN A 423 11.54 8.83 -19.70
CA GLN A 423 12.53 9.89 -19.57
C GLN A 423 12.86 10.24 -18.10
N SER A 424 12.02 9.84 -17.15
CA SER A 424 12.15 10.25 -15.76
C SER A 424 11.87 9.10 -14.78
N PRO A 425 12.63 9.02 -13.67
CA PRO A 425 12.39 8.04 -12.62
C PRO A 425 11.07 8.33 -11.90
N ILE A 426 10.52 7.31 -11.27
CA ILE A 426 9.38 7.47 -10.35
C ILE A 426 9.91 8.08 -9.05
N LEU A 427 9.26 9.14 -8.57
CA LEU A 427 9.65 9.83 -7.34
C LEU A 427 9.50 8.93 -6.12
N SER A 428 10.29 9.19 -5.08
CA SER A 428 10.29 8.41 -3.84
C SER A 428 8.99 8.47 -3.05
N ASN A 429 8.12 9.44 -3.34
CA ASN A 429 6.93 9.77 -2.58
C ASN A 429 5.71 9.14 -3.25
N VAL A 430 5.40 7.90 -2.90
CA VAL A 430 4.19 7.19 -3.37
C VAL A 430 3.14 7.22 -2.28
N ILE A 431 1.88 7.40 -2.67
CA ILE A 431 0.76 7.43 -1.73
C ILE A 431 -0.23 6.35 -2.13
N PHE A 432 -0.64 5.53 -1.18
CA PHE A 432 -1.73 4.59 -1.34
C PHE A 432 -2.94 5.03 -0.49
N ASP A 433 -4.10 5.15 -1.13
CA ASP A 433 -5.36 5.39 -0.45
C ASP A 433 -6.15 4.09 -0.34
N ASN A 434 -6.18 3.50 0.87
CA ASN A 434 -6.92 2.27 1.15
C ASN A 434 -8.43 2.40 0.90
N LYS A 435 -9.02 3.61 0.98
CA LYS A 435 -10.46 3.79 0.80
C LYS A 435 -10.88 3.69 -0.65
N THR A 436 -10.12 4.34 -1.52
CA THR A 436 -10.40 4.35 -2.97
C THR A 436 -9.63 3.27 -3.73
N GLU A 437 -8.74 2.55 -3.03
CA GLU A 437 -7.90 1.48 -3.60
C GLU A 437 -7.01 2.02 -4.74
N THR A 438 -6.53 3.25 -4.58
CA THR A 438 -5.77 3.97 -5.61
C THR A 438 -4.38 4.37 -5.15
N PHE A 439 -3.42 4.26 -6.06
CA PHE A 439 -2.07 4.78 -5.90
C PHE A 439 -1.95 6.12 -6.61
N PHE A 440 -1.34 7.09 -5.92
CA PHE A 440 -0.90 8.34 -6.52
C PHE A 440 0.62 8.32 -6.65
N LEU A 441 1.07 8.47 -7.89
CA LEU A 441 2.49 8.46 -8.27
C LEU A 441 2.83 9.77 -8.96
N ALA A 442 4.08 10.19 -8.82
CA ALA A 442 4.61 11.30 -9.57
C ALA A 442 5.92 10.90 -10.25
N SER A 443 6.07 11.33 -11.51
CA SER A 443 7.37 11.51 -12.15
C SER A 443 7.73 13.00 -12.11
N GLU A 444 8.87 13.40 -12.67
CA GLU A 444 9.33 14.79 -12.63
C GLU A 444 8.29 15.82 -13.16
N SER A 445 7.47 15.47 -14.14
CA SER A 445 6.51 16.39 -14.78
C SER A 445 5.04 15.95 -14.76
N LYS A 446 4.75 14.73 -14.29
CA LYS A 446 3.41 14.13 -14.41
C LYS A 446 2.97 13.45 -13.13
N ILE A 447 1.67 13.47 -12.89
CA ILE A 447 1.01 12.77 -11.78
C ILE A 447 0.09 11.71 -12.35
N TYR A 448 0.22 10.50 -11.82
CA TYR A 448 -0.56 9.34 -12.21
C TYR A 448 -1.45 8.91 -11.05
N ARG A 449 -2.73 8.66 -11.34
CA ARG A 449 -3.66 7.94 -10.49
C ARG A 449 -3.81 6.54 -11.04
N ILE A 450 -3.53 5.55 -10.22
CA ILE A 450 -3.58 4.15 -10.63
C ILE A 450 -4.58 3.44 -9.75
N SER A 451 -5.67 2.96 -10.35
CA SER A 451 -6.62 2.07 -9.69
C SER A 451 -6.47 0.67 -10.25
N PHE A 452 -6.28 -0.31 -9.35
CA PHE A 452 -6.23 -1.73 -9.71
C PHE A 452 -7.58 -2.43 -9.52
N SER A 453 -8.55 -1.79 -8.85
CA SER A 453 -9.90 -2.36 -8.68
C SER A 453 -10.65 -2.47 -10.02
N GLY A 454 -10.35 -1.57 -10.96
CA GLY A 454 -10.88 -1.59 -12.33
C GLY A 454 -10.46 -2.82 -13.14
N ASP A 455 -9.35 -3.48 -12.78
CA ASP A 455 -8.91 -4.69 -13.48
C ASP A 455 -9.89 -5.85 -13.24
N CYS A 456 -10.27 -6.05 -11.98
CA CYS A 456 -11.21 -7.12 -11.62
C CYS A 456 -12.55 -6.95 -12.34
N THR A 457 -13.10 -5.73 -12.39
CA THR A 457 -14.44 -5.48 -12.95
C THR A 457 -14.54 -5.68 -14.46
N SER A 458 -13.41 -5.72 -15.17
CA SER A 458 -13.37 -6.05 -16.60
C SER A 458 -13.77 -7.50 -16.90
N ARG A 459 -13.72 -8.39 -15.89
CA ARG A 459 -14.03 -9.83 -16.03
C ARG A 459 -15.49 -10.10 -15.69
N LEU A 460 -16.22 -10.66 -16.65
CA LEU A 460 -17.67 -10.81 -16.58
C LEU A 460 -18.12 -12.17 -16.06
N SER A 461 -17.26 -13.20 -16.15
CA SER A 461 -17.56 -14.55 -15.68
C SER A 461 -16.64 -15.00 -14.55
N CYS A 462 -17.12 -15.94 -13.74
CA CYS A 462 -16.34 -16.52 -12.65
C CYS A 462 -15.10 -17.24 -13.15
N ASP A 463 -15.24 -18.01 -14.23
CA ASP A 463 -14.12 -18.75 -14.82
C ASP A 463 -13.03 -17.77 -15.29
N GLU A 464 -13.39 -16.72 -16.03
CA GLU A 464 -12.43 -15.68 -16.42
C GLU A 464 -11.81 -14.99 -15.20
N CYS A 465 -12.59 -14.69 -14.16
CA CYS A 465 -12.09 -14.04 -12.95
C CYS A 465 -11.03 -14.88 -12.23
N LEU A 466 -11.25 -16.20 -12.10
CA LEU A 466 -10.37 -17.09 -11.32
C LEU A 466 -9.25 -17.71 -12.16
N SER A 467 -9.46 -17.96 -13.46
CA SER A 467 -8.47 -18.64 -14.31
C SER A 467 -7.56 -17.67 -15.07
N SER A 468 -7.98 -16.42 -15.26
CA SER A 468 -7.27 -15.46 -16.12
C SER A 468 -6.83 -14.18 -15.40
N SER A 469 -7.10 -14.05 -14.10
CA SER A 469 -6.60 -12.91 -13.33
C SER A 469 -5.10 -13.08 -13.08
N ASN A 470 -4.30 -12.24 -13.73
CA ASN A 470 -2.92 -12.03 -13.30
C ASN A 470 -2.87 -11.36 -11.91
N ASN A 471 -3.95 -10.69 -11.50
CA ASN A 471 -4.05 -9.97 -10.23
C ASN A 471 -4.51 -10.89 -9.08
N PRO A 472 -3.62 -11.24 -8.15
CA PRO A 472 -3.92 -12.08 -6.99
C PRO A 472 -4.68 -11.32 -5.89
N LEU A 473 -5.31 -10.19 -6.20
CA LEU A 473 -6.25 -9.51 -5.32
C LEU A 473 -7.71 -9.63 -5.81
N CYS A 474 -7.90 -10.07 -7.06
CA CYS A 474 -9.22 -10.28 -7.63
C CYS A 474 -9.79 -11.63 -7.22
N GLY A 475 -11.09 -11.65 -6.93
CA GLY A 475 -11.83 -12.88 -6.68
C GLY A 475 -13.29 -12.75 -7.10
N TRP A 476 -13.98 -13.88 -7.19
CA TRP A 476 -15.36 -13.91 -7.62
C TRP A 476 -16.30 -13.65 -6.45
N CYS A 477 -17.15 -12.63 -6.59
CA CYS A 477 -18.19 -12.33 -5.62
C CYS A 477 -19.48 -13.07 -5.99
N THR A 478 -19.69 -14.24 -5.39
CA THR A 478 -20.79 -15.17 -5.74
C THR A 478 -22.19 -14.56 -5.61
N LEU A 479 -22.41 -13.71 -4.60
CA LEU A 479 -23.72 -13.08 -4.36
C LEU A 479 -24.01 -11.90 -5.29
N ASN A 480 -22.97 -11.28 -5.86
CA ASN A 480 -23.09 -10.11 -6.74
C ASN A 480 -22.80 -10.46 -8.21
N GLN A 481 -22.32 -11.69 -8.46
CA GLN A 481 -21.95 -12.22 -9.78
C GLN A 481 -21.00 -11.30 -10.55
N ARG A 482 -19.99 -10.82 -9.84
CA ARG A 482 -18.97 -9.92 -10.38
C ARG A 482 -17.60 -10.27 -9.83
N CYS A 483 -16.58 -10.06 -10.64
CA CYS A 483 -15.20 -10.16 -10.21
C CYS A 483 -14.80 -8.86 -9.50
N THR A 484 -14.43 -8.94 -8.23
CA THR A 484 -14.09 -7.79 -7.40
C THR A 484 -13.01 -8.12 -6.39
N LEU A 485 -12.48 -7.08 -5.75
CA LEU A 485 -11.65 -7.21 -4.55
C LEU A 485 -12.48 -7.73 -3.37
N ALA A 486 -11.80 -8.34 -2.39
CA ALA A 486 -12.43 -8.94 -1.22
C ALA A 486 -13.27 -7.93 -0.42
N ASN A 487 -12.76 -6.72 -0.22
CA ASN A 487 -13.44 -5.66 0.54
C ASN A 487 -14.75 -5.19 -0.09
N ASN A 488 -14.90 -5.36 -1.41
CA ASN A 488 -16.08 -4.93 -2.18
C ASN A 488 -17.14 -6.04 -2.32
N CYS A 489 -16.99 -7.13 -1.58
CA CYS A 489 -17.87 -8.29 -1.60
C CYS A 489 -18.41 -8.57 -0.18
N PRO A 490 -19.68 -9.00 -0.04
CA PRO A 490 -20.22 -9.39 1.27
C PRO A 490 -19.40 -10.49 1.94
N LEU A 491 -19.37 -10.49 3.28
CA LEU A 491 -18.66 -11.49 4.08
C LEU A 491 -19.01 -12.92 3.64
N ASN A 492 -18.00 -13.78 3.55
CA ASN A 492 -18.10 -15.19 3.16
C ASN A 492 -18.62 -15.48 1.74
N SER A 493 -18.71 -14.47 0.86
CA SER A 493 -19.16 -14.65 -0.52
C SER A 493 -18.08 -14.46 -1.59
N TRP A 494 -16.88 -14.03 -1.17
CA TRP A 494 -15.71 -13.84 -2.01
C TRP A 494 -14.86 -15.12 -2.12
N GLN A 495 -14.36 -15.43 -3.33
CA GLN A 495 -13.64 -16.67 -3.62
C GLN A 495 -12.42 -16.40 -4.51
N GLN A 496 -11.29 -17.08 -4.24
CA GLN A 496 -10.01 -16.83 -4.92
C GLN A 496 -9.21 -18.09 -5.30
N GLU A 497 -9.09 -19.11 -4.44
CA GLU A 497 -8.29 -20.32 -4.73
C GLU A 497 -9.14 -21.62 -4.72
N ASN A 498 -8.92 -22.47 -5.73
CA ASN A 498 -9.28 -23.90 -5.78
C ASN A 498 -10.69 -24.32 -5.31
N ASN A 499 -11.70 -23.45 -5.42
CA ASN A 499 -13.09 -23.84 -5.24
C ASN A 499 -13.96 -23.32 -6.38
N GLN A 500 -14.21 -24.25 -7.30
CA GLN A 500 -15.07 -24.21 -8.47
C GLN A 500 -16.17 -23.16 -8.34
N CYS A 501 -16.22 -22.27 -9.33
CA CYS A 501 -17.37 -21.42 -9.62
C CYS A 501 -18.68 -22.16 -9.35
N THR A 502 -19.65 -21.48 -8.75
CA THR A 502 -20.91 -22.13 -8.38
C THR A 502 -21.66 -22.55 -9.64
N HIS A 503 -21.61 -23.84 -9.96
CA HIS A 503 -22.35 -24.44 -11.07
C HIS A 503 -23.27 -25.54 -10.54
N ILE A 504 -24.35 -25.78 -11.28
CA ILE A 504 -25.25 -26.90 -11.02
C ILE A 504 -24.56 -28.16 -11.57
N VAL A 505 -24.26 -29.11 -10.69
CA VAL A 505 -23.56 -30.36 -11.01
C VAL A 505 -24.53 -31.41 -11.53
N ASN A 506 -25.72 -31.49 -10.93
CA ASN A 506 -26.74 -32.46 -11.30
C ASN A 506 -28.14 -31.95 -10.96
N VAL A 507 -29.09 -32.29 -11.83
CA VAL A 507 -30.51 -31.94 -11.77
C VAL A 507 -31.32 -33.23 -11.83
N GLN A 508 -32.08 -33.53 -10.78
CA GLN A 508 -32.88 -34.76 -10.71
C GLN A 508 -34.34 -34.47 -10.34
N PRO A 509 -35.31 -34.79 -11.22
CA PRO A 509 -35.13 -35.22 -12.62
C PRO A 509 -34.73 -34.06 -13.54
N LEU A 510 -34.02 -34.32 -14.65
CA LEU A 510 -33.68 -33.31 -15.69
C LEU A 510 -34.87 -32.99 -16.62
N ARG A 511 -35.92 -33.82 -16.56
CA ARG A 511 -37.13 -33.69 -17.37
C ARG A 511 -38.35 -33.68 -16.48
N ALA A 512 -39.33 -32.85 -16.81
CA ALA A 512 -40.59 -32.78 -16.08
C ALA A 512 -41.82 -32.66 -16.98
N SER A 513 -42.91 -33.19 -16.48
CA SER A 513 -44.26 -33.00 -17.03
C SER A 513 -44.68 -31.54 -16.99
N ILE A 514 -45.54 -31.15 -17.92
CA ILE A 514 -46.24 -29.86 -17.92
C ILE A 514 -47.55 -29.89 -17.14
N ASP A 515 -48.21 -31.04 -17.11
CA ASP A 515 -49.52 -31.20 -16.48
C ASP A 515 -49.40 -31.28 -14.95
N ASN A 516 -48.28 -31.79 -14.45
CA ASN A 516 -48.07 -32.04 -13.03
C ASN A 516 -46.85 -31.30 -12.49
N SER A 517 -47.07 -30.54 -11.40
CA SER A 517 -45.98 -29.93 -10.64
C SER A 517 -45.19 -31.02 -9.88
N GLN A 518 -43.87 -31.04 -10.08
CA GLN A 518 -42.95 -32.03 -9.53
C GLN A 518 -41.78 -31.32 -8.84
N TRP A 519 -41.23 -31.93 -7.80
CA TRP A 519 -40.04 -31.41 -7.13
C TRP A 519 -38.76 -31.82 -7.86
N ILE A 520 -37.88 -30.85 -8.10
CA ILE A 520 -36.57 -31.06 -8.69
C ILE A 520 -35.51 -30.83 -7.63
N ASN A 521 -34.62 -31.79 -7.47
CA ASN A 521 -33.45 -31.69 -6.59
C ASN A 521 -32.23 -31.26 -7.41
N LEU A 522 -31.60 -30.18 -6.94
CA LEU A 522 -30.46 -29.53 -7.54
C LEU A 522 -29.25 -29.73 -6.62
N THR A 523 -28.15 -30.20 -7.20
CA THR A 523 -26.86 -30.28 -6.50
C THR A 523 -25.90 -29.29 -7.14
N LEU A 524 -25.22 -28.50 -6.31
CA LEU A 524 -24.26 -27.48 -6.74
C LEU A 524 -22.89 -27.76 -6.15
N THR A 525 -21.85 -27.21 -6.76
CA THR A 525 -20.47 -27.29 -6.25
C THR A 525 -20.36 -26.67 -4.85
N LYS A 526 -20.94 -25.48 -4.64
CA LYS A 526 -21.01 -24.78 -3.35
C LYS A 526 -22.15 -23.76 -3.34
N LEU A 527 -23.00 -23.75 -2.31
CA LEU A 527 -23.99 -22.68 -2.14
C LEU A 527 -23.44 -21.57 -1.23
N PRO A 528 -23.58 -20.29 -1.62
CA PRO A 528 -23.28 -19.18 -0.73
C PRO A 528 -24.25 -19.17 0.47
N GLN A 529 -23.91 -18.45 1.53
CA GLN A 529 -24.85 -18.21 2.61
C GLN A 529 -25.62 -16.92 2.31
N LEU A 530 -26.96 -16.99 2.37
CA LEU A 530 -27.83 -15.83 2.18
C LEU A 530 -28.02 -15.06 3.49
N GLU A 531 -28.36 -13.78 3.41
CA GLU A 531 -28.74 -12.98 4.58
C GLU A 531 -30.16 -13.33 5.08
N HIS A 532 -30.50 -12.90 6.31
CA HIS A 532 -31.74 -13.31 7.01
C HIS A 532 -33.06 -13.01 6.26
N ASN A 533 -33.04 -12.14 5.25
CA ASN A 533 -34.22 -11.73 4.49
C ASN A 533 -34.20 -12.21 3.02
N GLU A 534 -33.23 -13.05 2.65
CA GLU A 534 -33.01 -13.47 1.28
C GLU A 534 -33.35 -14.95 1.08
N ILE A 535 -33.97 -15.26 -0.06
CA ILE A 535 -34.38 -16.63 -0.40
C ILE A 535 -33.90 -17.01 -1.79
N TYR A 536 -33.65 -18.30 -2.00
CA TYR A 536 -33.41 -18.85 -3.31
C TYR A 536 -34.72 -19.03 -4.08
N GLN A 537 -34.72 -18.70 -5.37
CA GLN A 537 -35.81 -19.04 -6.28
C GLN A 537 -35.26 -19.73 -7.54
N CYS A 538 -36.01 -20.70 -8.06
CA CYS A 538 -35.76 -21.31 -9.36
C CYS A 538 -36.57 -20.57 -10.42
N ILE A 539 -35.89 -20.05 -11.44
CA ILE A 539 -36.48 -19.41 -12.60
C ILE A 539 -36.33 -20.33 -13.81
N PHE A 540 -37.44 -20.65 -14.45
CA PHE A 540 -37.52 -21.38 -15.70
C PHE A 540 -37.81 -20.39 -16.81
N THR A 541 -36.89 -20.25 -17.75
CA THR A 541 -36.95 -19.23 -18.82
C THR A 541 -36.73 -19.81 -20.20
N ASP A 542 -37.57 -19.42 -21.13
CA ASP A 542 -37.42 -19.59 -22.58
C ASP A 542 -38.03 -18.35 -23.28
N LYS A 543 -37.94 -18.26 -24.62
CA LYS A 543 -38.56 -17.19 -25.42
C LYS A 543 -40.05 -16.98 -25.13
N THR A 544 -40.75 -18.03 -24.70
CA THR A 544 -42.21 -18.01 -24.48
C THR A 544 -42.63 -18.01 -23.01
N ILE A 545 -41.75 -18.42 -22.09
CA ILE A 545 -42.08 -18.70 -20.68
C ILE A 545 -41.05 -18.06 -19.77
N SER A 546 -41.54 -17.43 -18.69
CA SER A 546 -40.72 -17.01 -17.55
C SER A 546 -41.53 -17.26 -16.29
N ALA A 547 -41.14 -18.27 -15.51
CA ALA A 547 -41.83 -18.67 -14.30
C ALA A 547 -40.85 -18.85 -13.15
N ASN A 548 -41.22 -18.35 -11.96
CA ASN A 548 -40.41 -18.44 -10.76
C ASN A 548 -41.09 -19.31 -9.68
N THR A 549 -40.28 -20.06 -8.95
CA THR A 549 -40.74 -20.90 -7.85
C THR A 549 -39.77 -20.77 -6.68
N GLN A 550 -40.29 -20.79 -5.45
CA GLN A 550 -39.44 -20.70 -4.27
C GLN A 550 -38.67 -22.00 -4.07
N ALA A 551 -37.36 -21.89 -3.86
CA ALA A 551 -36.51 -23.03 -3.57
C ALA A 551 -36.31 -23.22 -2.06
N ILE A 552 -36.13 -24.47 -1.65
CA ILE A 552 -35.85 -24.89 -0.29
C ILE A 552 -34.40 -25.37 -0.23
N LYS A 553 -33.60 -24.75 0.64
CA LYS A 553 -32.23 -25.22 0.92
C LYS A 553 -32.31 -26.48 1.76
N LEU A 554 -31.81 -27.58 1.22
CA LEU A 554 -31.77 -28.86 1.93
C LEU A 554 -30.50 -28.99 2.77
N ASP A 555 -29.34 -28.64 2.19
CA ASP A 555 -28.03 -28.68 2.86
C ASP A 555 -27.07 -27.60 2.30
N HIS A 556 -25.79 -27.68 2.63
CA HIS A 556 -24.71 -26.81 2.15
C HIS A 556 -24.57 -26.79 0.60
N ASN A 557 -24.95 -27.86 -0.11
CA ASN A 557 -24.78 -27.98 -1.58
C ASN A 557 -26.05 -28.42 -2.32
N ARG A 558 -27.21 -28.47 -1.65
CA ARG A 558 -28.45 -29.02 -2.22
C ARG A 558 -29.62 -28.04 -2.09
N LEU A 559 -30.32 -27.83 -3.20
CA LEU A 559 -31.57 -27.07 -3.28
C LEU A 559 -32.68 -27.95 -3.85
N SER A 560 -33.92 -27.71 -3.44
CA SER A 560 -35.09 -28.34 -4.05
C SER A 560 -36.11 -27.28 -4.41
N CYS A 561 -36.66 -27.35 -5.63
CA CYS A 561 -37.71 -26.42 -6.06
C CYS A 561 -38.80 -27.15 -6.86
N PRO A 562 -40.06 -26.70 -6.75
CA PRO A 562 -41.15 -27.28 -7.53
C PRO A 562 -41.13 -26.75 -8.97
N THR A 563 -41.58 -27.53 -9.94
CA THR A 563 -41.83 -27.03 -11.29
C THR A 563 -43.06 -26.10 -11.32
N PRO A 564 -43.09 -25.12 -12.23
CA PRO A 564 -44.21 -24.20 -12.34
C PRO A 564 -45.48 -24.94 -12.78
N SER A 565 -46.60 -24.68 -12.10
CA SER A 565 -47.87 -25.39 -12.33
C SER A 565 -48.80 -24.69 -13.34
N LYS A 566 -48.41 -23.52 -13.89
CA LYS A 566 -49.25 -22.70 -14.78
C LYS A 566 -48.41 -22.04 -15.88
N ASN A 567 -48.99 -21.90 -17.08
CA ASN A 567 -48.45 -21.17 -18.24
C ASN A 567 -47.29 -21.81 -19.02
N ILE A 568 -47.17 -23.14 -19.06
CA ILE A 568 -46.18 -23.79 -19.94
C ILE A 568 -46.90 -24.30 -21.20
N HIS A 569 -46.66 -23.63 -22.34
CA HIS A 569 -47.18 -24.05 -23.64
C HIS A 569 -46.05 -24.57 -24.51
N VAL A 570 -46.16 -25.85 -24.89
CA VAL A 570 -45.24 -26.51 -25.82
C VAL A 570 -45.74 -26.30 -27.24
N HIS A 571 -44.96 -25.60 -28.07
CA HIS A 571 -45.27 -25.38 -29.47
C HIS A 571 -44.70 -26.50 -30.34
N GLN A 572 -45.59 -27.25 -31.03
CA GLN A 572 -45.36 -28.18 -32.14
C GLN A 572 -44.37 -29.37 -31.92
N ASP A 573 -43.25 -29.17 -31.24
CA ASP A 573 -42.34 -30.21 -30.78
C ASP A 573 -42.81 -30.72 -29.43
N ALA A 574 -42.90 -32.02 -29.16
CA ALA A 574 -43.40 -32.56 -27.87
C ALA A 574 -42.55 -32.19 -26.62
N HIS A 575 -41.49 -31.39 -26.82
CA HIS A 575 -40.53 -30.96 -25.82
C HIS A 575 -40.32 -29.45 -25.87
N LEU A 576 -40.12 -28.86 -24.70
CA LEU A 576 -39.65 -27.50 -24.54
C LEU A 576 -38.39 -27.52 -23.68
N ILE A 577 -37.26 -27.15 -24.28
CA ILE A 577 -36.00 -26.97 -23.56
C ILE A 577 -35.99 -25.56 -22.97
N VAL A 578 -35.78 -25.46 -21.67
CA VAL A 578 -35.76 -24.19 -20.94
C VAL A 578 -34.45 -24.01 -20.19
N ARG A 579 -34.11 -22.75 -19.96
CA ARG A 579 -33.02 -22.34 -19.09
C ARG A 579 -33.50 -22.28 -17.64
N LEU A 580 -32.98 -23.19 -16.81
CA LEU A 580 -33.21 -23.22 -15.36
C LEU A 580 -32.10 -22.44 -14.64
N SER A 581 -32.48 -21.33 -14.03
CA SER A 581 -31.57 -20.44 -13.28
C SER A 581 -31.95 -20.42 -11.80
N ILE A 582 -30.95 -20.47 -10.93
CA ILE A 582 -31.13 -20.27 -9.49
C ILE A 582 -30.82 -18.81 -9.19
N ILE A 583 -31.77 -18.08 -8.64
CA ILE A 583 -31.61 -16.65 -8.30
C ILE A 583 -31.73 -16.40 -6.79
N LYS A 584 -31.22 -15.25 -6.37
CA LYS A 584 -31.44 -14.65 -5.04
C LYS A 584 -32.52 -13.59 -5.11
N TRP A 585 -33.60 -13.75 -4.36
CA TRP A 585 -34.68 -12.76 -4.22
C TRP A 585 -34.51 -11.98 -2.91
N PRO A 586 -34.73 -10.64 -2.89
CA PRO A 586 -35.37 -9.78 -3.90
C PRO A 586 -34.43 -9.19 -4.97
N SER A 587 -33.11 -9.38 -4.87
CA SER A 587 -32.13 -8.78 -5.78
C SER A 587 -32.16 -9.28 -7.23
N ASN A 588 -32.84 -10.41 -7.50
CA ASN A 588 -32.89 -11.12 -8.79
C ASN A 588 -31.53 -11.45 -9.41
N ILE A 589 -30.50 -11.69 -8.59
CA ILE A 589 -29.15 -12.05 -9.05
C ILE A 589 -29.09 -13.55 -9.33
N SER A 590 -28.66 -13.92 -10.55
CA SER A 590 -28.54 -15.33 -10.99
C SER A 590 -27.24 -15.97 -10.52
N ILE A 591 -27.33 -16.99 -9.67
CA ILE A 591 -26.19 -17.64 -9.03
C ILE A 591 -25.60 -18.74 -9.90
N ALA A 592 -26.46 -19.58 -10.50
CA ALA A 592 -26.07 -20.68 -11.35
C ALA A 592 -27.17 -20.98 -12.37
N THR A 593 -26.80 -21.55 -13.51
CA THR A 593 -27.75 -21.81 -14.60
C THR A 593 -27.43 -23.10 -15.35
N VAL A 594 -28.47 -23.80 -15.80
CA VAL A 594 -28.43 -24.94 -16.73
C VAL A 594 -29.39 -24.68 -17.89
N SER A 595 -28.97 -24.96 -19.12
CA SER A 595 -29.75 -24.69 -20.35
C SER A 595 -30.46 -25.91 -20.96
N GLU A 596 -30.37 -27.08 -20.33
CA GLU A 596 -30.84 -28.37 -20.88
C GLU A 596 -32.04 -28.96 -20.12
N PHE A 597 -32.67 -28.21 -19.22
CA PHE A 597 -33.86 -28.68 -18.53
C PHE A 597 -35.04 -28.78 -19.51
N THR A 598 -35.72 -29.93 -19.55
CA THR A 598 -36.73 -30.18 -20.58
C THR A 598 -38.11 -30.41 -19.98
N PHE A 599 -39.09 -29.63 -20.42
CA PHE A 599 -40.51 -29.93 -20.22
C PHE A 599 -41.02 -30.79 -21.37
N TYR A 600 -41.85 -31.79 -21.08
CA TYR A 600 -42.49 -32.63 -22.10
C TYR A 600 -44.00 -32.63 -21.96
N ASN A 601 -44.69 -32.81 -23.09
CA ASN A 601 -46.13 -32.97 -23.13
C ASN A 601 -46.49 -34.32 -23.79
N CYS A 602 -46.96 -35.28 -22.99
CA CYS A 602 -47.34 -36.59 -23.52
C CYS A 602 -48.48 -36.48 -24.56
N SER A 603 -49.42 -35.55 -24.40
CA SER A 603 -50.57 -35.41 -25.32
C SER A 603 -50.20 -34.99 -26.74
N SER A 604 -48.97 -34.49 -26.95
CA SER A 604 -48.46 -34.12 -28.27
C SER A 604 -48.03 -35.32 -29.12
N TYR A 605 -47.86 -36.51 -28.54
CA TYR A 605 -47.52 -37.72 -29.30
C TYR A 605 -48.76 -38.37 -29.90
N SER A 606 -48.78 -38.51 -31.23
CA SER A 606 -49.87 -39.13 -31.99
C SER A 606 -49.64 -40.61 -32.34
N SER A 607 -48.48 -41.18 -32.01
CA SER A 607 -48.15 -42.58 -32.27
C SER A 607 -47.77 -43.35 -31.01
N CYS A 608 -48.16 -44.63 -30.95
CA CYS A 608 -47.81 -45.52 -29.84
C CYS A 608 -46.29 -45.66 -29.67
N ILE A 609 -45.56 -45.72 -30.78
CA ILE A 609 -44.11 -45.87 -30.79
C ILE A 609 -43.45 -44.64 -30.18
N SER A 610 -43.80 -43.42 -30.63
CA SER A 610 -43.23 -42.17 -30.11
C SER A 610 -43.61 -41.91 -28.64
N CYS A 611 -44.82 -42.31 -28.23
CA CYS A 611 -45.25 -42.18 -26.83
C CYS A 611 -44.46 -43.10 -25.89
N ARG A 612 -44.21 -44.35 -26.30
CA ARG A 612 -43.45 -45.33 -25.51
C ARG A 612 -41.96 -45.02 -25.41
N THR A 613 -41.41 -44.30 -26.39
CA THR A 613 -40.01 -43.86 -26.32
C THR A 613 -39.79 -42.75 -25.31
N GLU A 614 -40.83 -42.00 -24.94
CA GLU A 614 -40.71 -40.94 -23.94
C GLU A 614 -40.84 -41.47 -22.51
N ILE A 615 -39.87 -41.11 -21.68
CA ILE A 615 -39.78 -41.60 -20.31
C ILE A 615 -40.82 -40.86 -19.45
N GLY A 616 -41.78 -41.60 -18.89
CA GLY A 616 -42.87 -41.06 -18.07
C GLY A 616 -44.22 -40.99 -18.80
N CYS A 617 -44.24 -41.21 -20.12
CA CYS A 617 -45.49 -41.30 -20.90
C CYS A 617 -45.96 -42.76 -21.06
N GLN A 618 -47.28 -42.94 -21.17
CA GLN A 618 -47.95 -44.20 -21.38
C GLN A 618 -49.01 -44.08 -22.47
N TRP A 619 -49.01 -45.03 -23.42
CA TRP A 619 -50.01 -45.07 -24.49
C TRP A 619 -51.27 -45.79 -24.02
N CYS A 620 -52.39 -45.08 -23.96
CA CYS A 620 -53.69 -45.67 -23.74
C CYS A 620 -54.31 -46.04 -25.10
N SER A 621 -54.62 -47.32 -25.31
CA SER A 621 -55.39 -47.77 -26.49
C SER A 621 -56.74 -48.30 -26.04
N GLN A 622 -57.82 -47.58 -26.33
CA GLN A 622 -59.18 -48.07 -26.19
C GLN A 622 -59.88 -48.15 -27.55
N ARG A 623 -61.02 -48.86 -27.63
CA ARG A 623 -61.72 -49.17 -28.90
C ARG A 623 -62.18 -47.93 -29.69
N CYS A 624 -62.28 -46.75 -29.08
CA CYS A 624 -62.77 -45.52 -29.72
C CYS A 624 -61.76 -44.34 -29.70
N SER A 625 -60.65 -44.44 -28.98
CA SER A 625 -59.61 -43.39 -28.94
C SER A 625 -58.26 -43.97 -28.54
N SER A 626 -57.20 -43.40 -29.09
CA SER A 626 -55.83 -43.70 -28.70
C SER A 626 -55.12 -42.41 -28.34
N MET A 627 -54.61 -42.31 -27.11
CA MET A 627 -54.01 -41.09 -26.59
C MET A 627 -52.81 -41.43 -25.69
N CYS A 628 -51.80 -40.59 -25.72
CA CYS A 628 -50.63 -40.68 -24.85
C CYS A 628 -50.85 -39.83 -23.59
N THR A 629 -50.67 -40.41 -22.40
CA THR A 629 -50.92 -39.76 -21.10
C THR A 629 -49.83 -40.11 -20.09
N GLU A 630 -49.76 -39.42 -18.96
CA GLU A 630 -48.71 -39.64 -17.94
C GLU A 630 -49.07 -40.72 -16.90
N THR A 631 -50.36 -41.04 -16.75
CA THR A 631 -50.82 -41.95 -15.68
C THR A 631 -51.83 -42.98 -16.17
N LEU A 632 -51.68 -44.22 -15.68
CA LEU A 632 -52.65 -45.31 -15.91
C LEU A 632 -54.07 -44.97 -15.45
N LEU A 633 -54.23 -44.11 -14.44
CA LEU A 633 -55.53 -43.66 -13.94
C LEU A 633 -56.30 -42.85 -14.99
N GLN A 634 -55.62 -42.00 -15.78
CA GLN A 634 -56.23 -41.27 -16.89
C GLN A 634 -56.64 -42.18 -18.05
N CYS A 635 -56.03 -43.34 -18.20
CA CYS A 635 -56.48 -44.34 -19.18
C CYS A 635 -57.83 -45.00 -18.79
N SER A 636 -58.23 -44.92 -17.51
CA SER A 636 -59.45 -45.57 -16.99
C SER A 636 -60.69 -44.66 -16.98
N SER A 637 -60.51 -43.37 -17.21
CA SER A 637 -61.58 -42.34 -17.22
C SER A 637 -62.13 -42.01 -18.61
N PHE A 638 -61.71 -42.76 -19.64
CA PHE A 638 -62.21 -42.67 -21.01
C PHE A 638 -62.91 -43.95 -21.44
#